data_AF-A0A832DVB6-F1
#
_entry.id   AF-A0A832DVB6-F1
#
_cell.length_a   1.000
_cell.length_b   1.000
_cell.length_c   1.000
_cell.angle_alpha   90.00
_cell.angle_beta   90.00
_cell.angle_gamma   90.00
#
_symmetry.space_group_name_H-M   'P 1'
#
loop_
_entity.id
_entity.type
_entity.pdbx_description
1 polymer ?
#
loop_
_entity_poly.entity_id
_entity_poly.type
_entity_poly.pdbx_seq_one_letter_code
_entity_poly.pdbx_strand_id
1 'polypeptide(L)' 'MQQALPEVPDDPIPEKEKSTPHRTLHLKDALGNFERDLILQALERNKWRIQETATDLGIDRSALYKKMQKY' A
#
# COMPACT_ATOMS: atom_id res chain seq x y z
N MET A 1 -49.63 8.49 26.95
CA MET A 1 -48.55 8.12 26.00
C MET A 1 -47.70 9.35 25.75
N GLN A 2 -46.43 9.32 26.15
CA GLN A 2 -45.34 10.15 25.63
C GLN A 2 -44.06 9.55 26.20
N GLN A 3 -43.33 8.81 25.37
CA GLN A 3 -41.96 8.39 25.67
C GLN A 3 -41.08 9.61 25.37
N ALA A 4 -40.39 10.12 26.39
CA ALA A 4 -39.32 11.09 26.18
C ALA A 4 -38.12 10.33 25.60
N LEU A 5 -37.76 10.68 24.38
CA LEU A 5 -36.57 10.24 23.67
C LEU A 5 -35.34 10.75 24.46
N PRO A 6 -34.31 9.94 24.75
CA PRO A 6 -33.07 10.48 25.28
C PRO A 6 -32.44 11.36 24.20
N GLU A 7 -32.24 12.63 24.53
CA GLU A 7 -31.48 13.57 23.72
C GLU A 7 -30.06 13.01 23.60
N VAL A 8 -29.72 12.49 22.43
CA VAL A 8 -28.33 12.23 22.05
C VAL A 8 -27.64 13.60 22.00
N PRO A 9 -26.63 13.86 22.83
CA PRO A 9 -25.85 15.07 22.69
C PRO A 9 -25.23 15.07 21.29
N ASP A 10 -25.49 16.15 20.55
CA ASP A 10 -24.81 16.50 19.29
C ASP A 10 -23.38 16.86 19.67
N ASP A 11 -22.57 15.85 19.99
CA ASP A 11 -21.12 16.01 20.01
C ASP A 11 -20.76 16.44 18.59
N PRO A 12 -20.19 17.65 18.39
CA PRO A 12 -19.76 18.08 17.07
C PRO A 12 -18.69 17.08 16.63
N ILE A 13 -19.05 16.26 15.64
CA ILE A 13 -18.09 15.43 14.92
C ILE A 13 -17.03 16.42 14.44
N PRO A 14 -15.76 16.32 14.88
CA PRO A 14 -14.79 17.34 14.56
C PRO A 14 -14.60 17.41 13.04
N GLU A 15 -15.14 18.48 12.44
CA GLU A 15 -14.81 19.02 11.12
C GLU A 15 -13.32 19.36 11.08
N LYS A 16 -12.48 18.34 10.95
CA LYS A 16 -11.16 18.47 10.35
C LYS A 16 -11.07 17.52 9.18
N GLU A 17 -12.00 17.71 8.25
CA GLU A 17 -11.78 17.50 6.82
C GLU A 17 -10.67 18.45 6.34
N LYS A 18 -9.42 18.19 6.76
CA LYS A 18 -8.30 18.69 5.99
C LYS A 18 -8.32 17.89 4.71
N SER A 19 -8.85 18.50 3.66
CA SER A 19 -8.73 18.06 2.27
C SER A 19 -7.27 17.64 2.04
N THR A 20 -7.01 16.35 2.19
CA THR A 20 -5.79 15.79 1.63
C THR A 20 -5.96 16.01 0.14
N PRO A 21 -4.97 16.60 -0.55
CA PRO A 21 -5.03 16.61 -2.00
C PRO A 21 -5.25 15.16 -2.39
N HIS A 22 -6.38 14.88 -3.05
CA HIS A 22 -6.64 13.58 -3.62
C HIS A 22 -5.60 13.45 -4.72
N ARG A 23 -4.39 13.04 -4.32
CA ARG A 23 -3.27 12.85 -5.21
C ARG A 23 -3.83 11.83 -6.16
N THR A 24 -4.03 12.23 -7.42
CA THR A 24 -4.48 11.36 -8.49
C THR A 24 -3.39 10.32 -8.68
N LEU A 25 -3.34 9.36 -7.78
CA LEU A 25 -2.47 8.20 -7.82
C LEU A 25 -3.10 7.35 -8.89
N HIS A 26 -2.60 7.47 -10.12
CA HIS A 26 -3.00 6.57 -11.17
C HIS A 26 -2.70 5.15 -10.69
N LEU A 27 -3.64 4.23 -10.91
CA LEU A 27 -3.52 2.83 -10.50
C LEU A 27 -2.18 2.22 -10.91
N LYS A 28 -1.64 2.66 -12.05
CA LYS A 28 -0.35 2.24 -12.57
C LYS A 28 0.83 2.61 -11.65
N ASP A 29 0.79 3.79 -11.05
CA ASP A 29 1.83 4.27 -10.12
C ASP A 29 1.74 3.56 -8.76
N ALA A 30 0.52 3.34 -8.27
CA ALA A 30 0.28 2.58 -7.03
C ALA A 30 0.79 1.14 -7.15
N LEU A 31 0.49 0.47 -8.27
CA LEU A 31 0.99 -0.87 -8.56
C LEU A 31 2.53 -0.91 -8.70
N GLY A 32 3.12 0.10 -9.32
CA GLY A 32 4.59 0.19 -9.45
C GLY A 32 5.29 0.32 -8.11
N ASN A 33 4.76 1.16 -7.21
CA ASN A 33 5.29 1.30 -5.85
C ASN A 33 5.14 0.00 -5.05
N PHE A 34 3.94 -0.60 -5.07
CA PHE A 34 3.71 -1.89 -4.40
C PHE A 34 4.66 -2.98 -4.92
N GLU A 35 4.86 -3.06 -6.23
CA GLU A 35 5.76 -4.03 -6.84
C GLU A 35 7.22 -3.81 -6.41
N ARG A 36 7.68 -2.55 -6.32
CA ARG A 36 9.00 -2.21 -5.77
C ARG A 36 9.14 -2.67 -4.32
N ASP A 37 8.18 -2.31 -3.46
CA ASP A 37 8.20 -2.66 -2.04
C ASP A 37 8.19 -4.18 -1.83
N LEU A 38 7.43 -4.93 -2.65
CA LEU A 38 7.40 -6.39 -2.58
C LEU A 38 8.77 -7.00 -2.93
N ILE A 39 9.42 -6.49 -3.98
CA ILE A 39 10.75 -6.96 -4.39
C ILE A 39 11.79 -6.67 -3.31
N LEU A 40 11.77 -5.48 -2.71
CA LEU A 40 12.69 -5.11 -1.63
C LEU A 40 12.51 -6.01 -0.40
N GLN A 41 11.27 -6.22 0.04
CA GLN A 41 10.97 -7.11 1.17
C GLN A 41 11.45 -8.55 0.90
N ALA A 42 11.23 -9.05 -0.32
CA ALA A 42 11.68 -10.38 -0.70
C ALA A 42 13.22 -10.46 -0.74
N LEU A 43 13.91 -9.43 -1.24
CA LEU A 43 15.37 -9.35 -1.23
C LEU A 43 15.90 -9.35 0.21
N GLU A 44 15.34 -8.54 1.10
CA GLU A 44 15.77 -8.47 2.50
C GLU A 44 15.57 -9.82 3.21
N ARG A 45 14.40 -10.44 3.04
CA ARG A 45 14.09 -11.78 3.59
C ARG A 45 15.10 -12.84 3.13
N ASN A 46 15.50 -12.78 1.87
CA ASN A 46 16.46 -13.70 1.25
C ASN A 46 17.92 -13.23 1.37
N LYS A 47 18.23 -12.24 2.22
CA LYS A 47 19.59 -11.69 2.41
C LYS A 47 20.26 -11.27 1.09
N TRP A 48 19.51 -10.63 0.21
CA TRP A 48 19.93 -10.13 -1.10
C TRP A 48 20.37 -11.23 -2.08
N ARG A 49 19.98 -12.48 -1.82
CA ARG A 49 20.28 -13.60 -2.71
C ARG A 49 19.26 -13.63 -3.84
N ILE A 50 19.64 -13.07 -4.98
CA ILE A 50 18.79 -12.90 -6.17
C ILE A 50 18.14 -14.20 -6.62
N GLN A 51 18.87 -15.32 -6.60
CA GLN A 51 18.35 -16.61 -7.05
C GLN A 51 17.28 -17.18 -6.11
N GLU A 52 17.49 -17.09 -4.80
CA GLU A 52 16.49 -17.50 -3.81
C GLU A 52 15.28 -16.56 -3.87
N THR A 53 15.51 -15.25 -3.99
CA THR A 53 14.45 -14.24 -4.13
C THR A 53 13.59 -14.46 -5.38
N ALA A 54 14.20 -14.75 -6.53
CA ALA A 54 13.49 -15.04 -7.76
C ALA A 54 12.62 -16.30 -7.63
N THR A 55 13.15 -17.32 -6.94
CA THR A 55 12.42 -18.57 -6.64
C THR A 55 11.24 -18.31 -5.69
N ASP A 56 11.45 -17.52 -4.64
CA ASP A 56 10.44 -17.12 -3.64
C ASP A 56 9.31 -16.29 -4.29
N LEU A 57 9.66 -15.38 -5.20
CA LEU A 57 8.71 -14.58 -5.98
C LEU A 57 8.07 -15.36 -7.15
N GLY A 58 8.54 -16.57 -7.46
CA GLY A 58 8.04 -17.37 -8.58
C GLY A 58 8.33 -16.77 -9.98
N ILE A 59 9.41 -15.98 -10.10
CA ILE A 59 9.80 -15.32 -11.35
C ILE A 59 11.21 -15.76 -11.79
N ASP A 60 11.52 -15.55 -13.07
CA ASP A 60 12.88 -15.79 -13.56
C ASP A 60 13.86 -14.72 -13.03
N ARG A 61 15.12 -15.11 -12.81
CA ARG A 61 16.20 -14.22 -12.38
C ARG A 61 16.37 -13.02 -13.32
N SER A 62 16.25 -13.23 -14.63
CA SER A 62 16.37 -12.16 -15.62
C SER A 62 15.19 -11.17 -15.56
N ALA A 63 14.00 -11.64 -15.18
CA ALA A 63 12.83 -10.77 -14.96
C ALA A 63 12.98 -9.96 -13.67
N LEU A 64 13.50 -10.57 -12.60
CA LEU A 64 13.83 -9.88 -11.36
C LEU A 64 14.82 -8.73 -11.60
N TYR A 65 15.91 -8.99 -12.34
CA TYR A 65 16.87 -7.94 -12.71
C TYR A 65 16.23 -6.78 -13.48
N LYS A 66 15.36 -7.06 -14.45
CA LYS A 66 14.65 -6.01 -15.20
C LYS A 66 13.73 -5.18 -14.30
N LYS A 67 13.04 -5.82 -13.35
CA LYS A 67 12.19 -5.12 -12.38
C LYS A 67 13.03 -4.26 -11.43
N MET A 68 14.17 -4.76 -10.95
CA MET A 68 15.12 -4.00 -10.11
C MET A 68 15.77 -2.82 -10.84
N GLN A 69 16.00 -2.90 -12.15
CA GLN A 69 16.52 -1.77 -12.93
C GLN A 69 15.45 -0.72 -13.24
N LYS A 70 14.19 -1.15 -13.33
CA LYS A 70 13.07 -0.28 -13.68
C LYS A 70 12.59 0.58 -12.51
N TYR A 71 12.72 0.06 -11.28
CA TYR A 71 12.21 0.68 -10.06
C TYR A 71 13.33 1.18 -9.16
#